data_AF-A0AAN3D7C2-F1
#
_entry.id   AF-A0AAN3D7C2-F1
#
_cell.length_a   1.000
_cell.length_b   1.000
_cell.length_c   1.000
_cell.angle_alpha   90.00
_cell.angle_beta   90.00
_cell.angle_gamma   90.00
#
_symmetry.space_group_name_H-M   'P 1'
#
loop_
_entity.id
_entity.type
_entity.pdbx_description
1 polymer ?
#
loop_
_entity_poly.entity_id
_entity_poly.type
_entity_poly.pdbx_seq_one_letter_code
_entity_poly.pdbx_strand_id
1 'polypeptide(L)'
;MHISHRFHKLPELFLSGRKKSHFKILTHSFATLKMMCIFANHKHIINMKNEVDGRREIASRNTAWATIIARKLTRWGVTPNQISMMSVFFAMVGCFLLIGTVIDPGFNKYVAYILFIVCMQSRLLCNLFDGMVAIEGGKKSANGDLYNDMPDRFADALFIIPVGYIAGGFGIELGWLAALLAVMTAYFRWIGAYKTHQHFFNGPMAKQDRMALLTLAFVVATCTIHAGYDRMVCLIALIIINVGLVATLIHRLYLMSHTTNNEIK
;
A
#
# COMPACT_ATOMS: atom_id res chain seq x y z
N MET A 1 20.55 70.02 32.21
CA MET A 1 21.88 70.48 31.78
C MET A 1 22.31 69.59 30.62
N HIS A 2 22.63 70.22 29.49
CA HIS A 2 22.97 69.66 28.19
C HIS A 2 24.22 68.75 28.23
N ILE A 3 24.29 67.71 27.39
CA ILE A 3 25.26 67.58 26.27
C ILE A 3 25.18 66.17 25.65
N SER A 4 24.99 66.16 24.33
CA SER A 4 25.17 65.06 23.38
C SER A 4 26.65 64.91 23.03
N HIS A 5 27.15 63.70 22.82
CA HIS A 5 28.23 63.49 21.85
C HIS A 5 28.05 62.22 21.03
N ARG A 6 27.91 62.46 19.72
CA ARG A 6 27.88 61.51 18.61
C ARG A 6 29.29 61.41 18.02
N PHE A 7 29.54 60.27 17.36
CA PHE A 7 30.51 59.97 16.30
C PHE A 7 31.76 59.17 16.68
N HIS A 8 31.78 57.89 16.26
CA HIS A 8 32.77 57.44 15.28
C HIS A 8 32.32 56.16 14.53
N LYS A 9 32.16 56.33 13.20
CA LYS A 9 32.35 55.43 12.03
C LYS A 9 32.05 53.90 12.10
N LEU A 10 31.24 53.48 11.12
CA LEU A 10 31.00 52.12 10.58
C LEU A 10 32.29 51.43 10.07
N PRO A 11 32.24 50.10 9.86
CA PRO A 11 32.09 49.61 8.48
C PRO A 11 30.97 48.59 8.28
N GLU A 12 30.28 48.75 7.16
CA GLU A 12 29.46 47.74 6.50
C GLU A 12 30.29 46.47 6.23
N LEU A 13 29.74 45.30 6.52
CA LEU A 13 29.76 44.11 5.65
C LEU A 13 29.08 42.92 6.35
N PHE A 14 28.44 42.05 5.57
CA PHE A 14 27.78 40.80 5.95
C PHE A 14 26.32 40.85 6.44
N LEU A 15 25.47 41.57 5.71
CA LEU A 15 24.10 41.13 5.45
C LEU A 15 24.00 40.67 3.99
N SER A 16 24.22 39.37 3.72
CA SER A 16 23.77 38.76 2.47
C SER A 16 23.63 37.25 2.63
N GLY A 17 22.46 36.73 2.25
CA GLY A 17 22.34 35.33 1.82
C GLY A 17 21.60 34.35 2.73
N ARG A 18 20.43 34.69 3.29
CA ARG A 18 19.54 33.64 3.84
C ARG A 18 18.05 33.98 3.80
N LYS A 19 17.44 34.00 2.60
CA LYS A 19 15.97 33.81 2.39
C LYS A 19 15.67 33.80 0.88
N LYS A 20 15.69 32.63 0.25
CA LYS A 20 15.05 32.38 -1.08
C LYS A 20 14.93 30.90 -1.48
N SER A 21 15.57 29.96 -0.76
CA SER A 21 15.54 28.53 -1.09
C SER A 21 14.23 27.81 -0.68
N HIS A 22 13.66 28.11 0.49
CA HIS A 22 12.51 27.36 1.01
C HIS A 22 11.18 27.57 0.26
N PHE A 23 11.01 28.69 -0.47
CA PHE A 23 9.78 28.94 -1.23
C PHE A 23 9.76 28.20 -2.57
N LYS A 24 10.93 27.90 -3.15
CA LYS A 24 11.03 27.25 -4.46
C LYS A 24 10.73 25.74 -4.40
N ILE A 25 11.03 25.09 -3.28
CA ILE A 25 10.72 23.67 -3.05
C ILE A 25 9.19 23.46 -2.91
N LEU A 26 8.49 24.41 -2.27
CA LEU A 26 7.04 24.35 -2.12
C LEU A 26 6.31 24.56 -3.47
N THR A 27 6.81 25.45 -4.33
CA THR A 27 6.22 25.69 -5.65
C THR A 27 6.47 24.53 -6.63
N HIS A 28 7.61 23.83 -6.54
CA HIS A 28 7.83 22.61 -7.32
C HIS A 28 6.96 21.43 -6.86
N SER A 29 6.67 21.33 -5.56
CA SER A 29 5.72 20.34 -5.01
C SER A 29 4.28 20.59 -5.51
N PHE A 30 3.84 21.85 -5.59
CA PHE A 30 2.53 22.19 -6.17
C PHE A 30 2.45 21.97 -7.68
N ALA A 31 3.53 22.22 -8.43
CA ALA A 31 3.57 22.00 -9.87
C ALA A 31 3.56 20.51 -10.24
N THR A 32 4.25 19.66 -9.47
CA THR A 32 4.20 18.21 -9.62
C THR A 32 2.85 17.63 -9.22
N LEU A 33 2.23 18.17 -8.16
CA LEU A 33 0.84 17.83 -7.78
C LEU A 33 -0.15 18.19 -8.90
N LYS A 34 -0.03 19.37 -9.51
CA LYS A 34 -0.87 19.79 -10.66
C LYS A 34 -0.65 18.92 -11.90
N MET A 35 0.60 18.56 -12.22
CA MET A 35 0.92 17.69 -13.36
C MET A 35 0.41 16.26 -13.16
N MET A 36 0.54 15.70 -11.96
CA MET A 36 -0.10 14.42 -11.62
C MET A 36 -1.63 14.51 -11.70
N CYS A 37 -2.24 15.63 -11.29
CA CYS A 37 -3.68 15.85 -11.45
C CYS A 37 -4.13 15.89 -12.92
N ILE A 38 -3.34 16.48 -13.82
CA ILE A 38 -3.67 16.52 -15.26
C ILE A 38 -3.59 15.13 -15.90
N PHE A 39 -2.56 14.34 -15.56
CA PHE A 39 -2.46 12.94 -16.02
C PHE A 39 -3.55 12.04 -15.41
N ALA A 40 -3.97 12.29 -14.18
CA ALA A 40 -5.10 11.62 -13.56
C ALA A 40 -6.42 11.93 -14.29
N ASN A 41 -6.63 13.19 -14.69
CA ASN A 41 -7.89 13.63 -15.31
C ASN A 41 -8.21 12.92 -16.64
N HIS A 42 -7.21 12.66 -17.49
CA HIS A 42 -7.45 11.99 -18.78
C HIS A 42 -7.70 10.48 -18.65
N LYS A 43 -7.13 9.81 -17.63
CA LYS A 43 -7.38 8.37 -17.37
C LYS A 43 -8.71 8.13 -16.64
N HIS A 44 -9.20 9.14 -15.90
CA HIS A 44 -10.44 9.11 -15.11
C HIS A 44 -11.72 9.01 -15.96
N ILE A 45 -11.79 9.72 -17.09
CA ILE A 45 -13.01 9.78 -17.90
C ILE A 45 -13.31 8.43 -18.60
N ILE A 46 -12.28 7.67 -18.97
CA ILE A 46 -12.45 6.39 -19.68
C ILE A 46 -12.82 5.25 -18.72
N ASN A 47 -12.35 5.29 -17.45
CA ASN A 47 -12.63 4.24 -16.47
C ASN A 47 -13.98 4.37 -15.75
N MET A 48 -14.57 5.57 -15.66
CA MET A 48 -15.88 5.76 -15.00
C MET A 48 -17.01 4.92 -15.61
N LYS A 49 -16.93 4.56 -16.90
CA LYS A 49 -17.98 3.76 -17.56
C LYS A 49 -18.04 2.31 -17.08
N ASN A 50 -16.99 1.81 -16.41
CA ASN A 50 -16.91 0.41 -15.95
C ASN A 50 -17.05 0.24 -14.43
N GLU A 51 -17.19 1.33 -13.65
CA GLU A 51 -17.17 1.29 -12.16
C GLU A 51 -18.57 1.37 -11.50
N VAL A 52 -19.64 1.41 -12.29
CA VAL A 52 -21.03 1.62 -11.81
C VAL A 52 -21.55 0.47 -10.92
N ASP A 53 -20.87 -0.68 -10.82
CA ASP A 53 -21.29 -1.82 -9.98
C ASP A 53 -20.44 -2.04 -8.70
N GLY A 54 -19.71 -1.02 -8.23
CA GLY A 54 -19.12 -1.02 -6.88
C GLY A 54 -18.07 -2.09 -6.59
N ARG A 55 -17.60 -2.84 -7.60
CA ARG A 55 -16.55 -3.85 -7.48
C ARG A 55 -15.57 -3.77 -8.64
N ARG A 56 -14.27 -3.80 -8.33
CA ARG A 56 -13.22 -4.01 -9.33
C ARG A 56 -13.38 -5.41 -9.93
N GLU A 57 -13.60 -5.50 -11.24
CA GLU A 57 -13.45 -6.76 -11.96
C GLU A 57 -11.98 -7.22 -11.87
N ILE A 58 -11.75 -8.34 -11.18
CA ILE A 58 -10.43 -8.99 -11.19
C ILE A 58 -10.48 -10.00 -12.34
N ALA A 59 -9.64 -9.81 -13.36
CA ALA A 59 -9.63 -10.67 -14.56
C ALA A 59 -9.48 -12.17 -14.26
N SER A 60 -8.81 -12.53 -13.15
CA SER A 60 -8.68 -13.93 -12.72
C SER A 60 -9.99 -14.56 -12.24
N ARG A 61 -11.01 -13.77 -11.88
CA ARG A 61 -12.31 -14.27 -11.41
C ARG A 61 -13.14 -14.95 -12.51
N ASN A 62 -12.88 -14.61 -13.77
CA ASN A 62 -13.52 -15.22 -14.94
C ASN A 62 -12.77 -16.45 -15.47
N THR A 63 -11.75 -16.96 -14.77
CA THR A 63 -11.03 -18.15 -15.21
C THR A 63 -11.73 -19.44 -14.77
N ALA A 64 -11.86 -20.40 -15.68
CA ALA A 64 -12.58 -21.65 -15.45
C ALA A 64 -12.04 -22.45 -14.26
N TRP A 65 -10.73 -22.43 -14.02
CA TRP A 65 -10.11 -23.11 -12.89
C TRP A 65 -10.53 -22.51 -11.54
N ALA A 66 -10.62 -21.17 -11.44
CA ALA A 66 -11.00 -20.49 -10.22
C ALA A 66 -12.46 -20.80 -9.85
N THR A 67 -13.34 -20.87 -10.85
CA THR A 67 -14.75 -21.25 -10.67
C THR A 67 -14.88 -22.71 -10.23
N ILE A 68 -14.09 -23.64 -10.78
CA ILE A 68 -14.11 -25.05 -10.36
C ILE A 68 -13.69 -25.22 -8.90
N ILE A 69 -12.64 -24.52 -8.47
CA ILE A 69 -12.15 -24.57 -7.09
C ILE A 69 -13.16 -23.92 -6.13
N ALA A 70 -13.71 -22.76 -6.48
CA ALA A 70 -14.74 -22.10 -5.68
C ALA A 70 -15.99 -22.98 -5.47
N ARG A 71 -16.43 -23.69 -6.52
CA ARG A 71 -17.52 -24.67 -6.41
C ARG A 71 -17.18 -25.85 -5.51
N LYS A 72 -15.95 -26.38 -5.59
CA LYS A 72 -15.50 -27.47 -4.69
C LYS A 72 -15.45 -27.01 -3.23
N LEU A 73 -14.89 -25.82 -2.96
CA LEU A 73 -14.85 -25.24 -1.61
C LEU A 73 -16.24 -24.99 -1.05
N THR A 74 -17.16 -24.49 -1.88
CA THR A 74 -18.57 -24.31 -1.51
C THR A 74 -19.24 -25.64 -1.18
N ARG A 75 -18.99 -26.69 -1.98
CA ARG A 75 -19.51 -28.05 -1.74
C ARG A 75 -18.95 -28.69 -0.46
N TRP A 76 -17.72 -28.37 -0.08
CA TRP A 76 -17.12 -28.80 1.19
C TRP A 76 -17.61 -27.99 2.40
N GLY A 77 -18.51 -27.03 2.20
CA GLY A 77 -19.07 -26.22 3.28
C GLY A 77 -18.10 -25.18 3.86
N VAL A 78 -16.95 -24.96 3.22
CA VAL A 78 -15.96 -23.97 3.67
C VAL A 78 -16.58 -22.58 3.59
N THR A 79 -16.49 -21.83 4.69
CA THR A 79 -17.06 -20.49 4.76
C THR A 79 -16.08 -19.44 4.23
N PRO A 80 -16.58 -18.33 3.64
CA PRO A 80 -15.73 -17.22 3.20
C PRO A 80 -14.78 -16.72 4.31
N ASN A 81 -15.30 -16.58 5.53
CA ASN A 81 -14.55 -16.17 6.71
C ASN A 81 -13.38 -17.12 7.06
N GLN A 82 -13.54 -18.44 6.90
CA GLN A 82 -12.44 -19.39 7.11
C GLN A 82 -11.30 -19.19 6.09
N ILE A 83 -11.65 -18.87 4.84
CA ILE A 83 -10.67 -18.56 3.79
C ILE A 83 -9.92 -17.27 4.13
N SER A 84 -10.63 -16.24 4.60
CA SER A 84 -10.03 -14.98 5.07
C SER A 84 -9.08 -15.18 6.27
N MET A 85 -9.44 -16.02 7.24
CA MET A 85 -8.55 -16.40 8.35
C MET A 85 -7.31 -17.16 7.89
N MET A 86 -7.47 -18.06 6.91
CA MET A 86 -6.33 -18.78 6.30
C MET A 86 -5.33 -17.82 5.67
N SER A 87 -5.80 -16.70 5.10
CA SER A 87 -4.94 -15.66 4.54
C SER A 87 -4.04 -15.00 5.60
N VAL A 88 -4.54 -14.83 6.83
CA VAL A 88 -3.76 -14.31 7.97
C VAL A 88 -2.78 -15.36 8.47
N PHE A 89 -3.18 -16.63 8.51
CA PHE A 89 -2.27 -17.72 8.84
C PHE A 89 -1.05 -17.75 7.91
N PHE A 90 -1.26 -17.69 6.59
CA PHE A 90 -0.14 -17.59 5.64
C PHE A 90 0.72 -16.34 5.87
N ALA A 91 0.11 -15.21 6.24
CA ALA A 91 0.84 -13.99 6.56
C ALA A 91 1.71 -14.13 7.82
N MET A 92 1.20 -14.79 8.87
CA MET A 92 1.98 -15.09 10.07
C MET A 92 3.14 -16.01 9.76
N VAL A 93 2.92 -17.09 9.00
CA VAL A 93 4.00 -18.00 8.59
C VAL A 93 5.07 -17.26 7.78
N GLY A 94 4.66 -16.44 6.81
CA GLY A 94 5.59 -15.60 6.05
C GLY A 94 6.39 -14.64 6.93
N CYS A 95 5.73 -13.99 7.89
CA CYS A 95 6.38 -13.11 8.85
C CYS A 95 7.43 -13.84 9.68
N PHE A 96 7.09 -15.01 10.25
CA PHE A 96 8.02 -15.80 11.04
C PHE A 96 9.22 -16.30 10.23
N LEU A 97 9.02 -16.69 8.97
CA LEU A 97 10.11 -17.11 8.08
C LEU A 97 11.13 -15.98 7.87
N LEU A 98 10.67 -14.75 7.63
CA LEU A 98 11.56 -13.61 7.45
C LEU A 98 12.19 -13.13 8.76
N ILE A 99 11.45 -13.15 9.87
CA ILE A 99 12.05 -12.84 11.18
C ILE A 99 13.12 -13.88 11.53
N GLY A 100 12.88 -15.15 11.21
CA GLY A 100 13.85 -16.25 11.39
C GLY A 100 15.18 -15.98 10.69
N THR A 101 15.18 -15.44 9.47
CA THR A 101 16.41 -15.08 8.75
C THR A 101 17.15 -13.87 9.32
N VAL A 102 16.47 -13.05 10.12
CA VAL A 102 17.08 -11.90 10.82
C VAL A 102 17.67 -12.32 12.16
N ILE A 103 16.97 -13.17 12.91
CA ILE A 103 17.38 -13.61 14.25
C ILE A 103 18.52 -14.63 14.16
N ASP A 104 18.42 -15.62 13.27
CA ASP A 104 19.40 -16.68 13.13
C ASP A 104 20.17 -16.54 11.80
N PRO A 105 21.47 -16.16 11.83
CA PRO A 105 22.30 -16.10 10.63
C PRO A 105 22.45 -17.45 9.91
N GLY A 106 22.26 -18.57 10.60
CA GLY A 106 22.30 -19.93 10.05
C GLY A 106 21.02 -20.33 9.30
N PHE A 107 19.95 -19.53 9.40
CA PHE A 107 18.69 -19.84 8.76
C PHE A 107 18.79 -19.74 7.23
N ASN A 108 18.25 -20.74 6.52
CA ASN A 108 18.35 -20.78 5.07
C ASN A 108 17.46 -19.70 4.41
N LYS A 109 18.09 -18.58 4.03
CA LYS A 109 17.43 -17.44 3.40
C LYS A 109 16.73 -17.79 2.08
N TYR A 110 17.29 -18.69 1.27
CA TYR A 110 16.67 -19.09 0.00
C TYR A 110 15.31 -19.74 0.24
N VAL A 111 15.27 -20.71 1.16
CA VAL A 111 14.04 -21.42 1.53
C VAL A 111 13.05 -20.43 2.14
N ALA A 112 13.50 -19.55 3.03
CA ALA A 112 12.66 -18.55 3.66
C ALA A 112 12.00 -17.61 2.65
N TYR A 113 12.78 -17.06 1.70
CA TYR A 113 12.27 -16.09 0.72
C TYR A 113 11.33 -16.75 -0.30
N ILE A 114 11.63 -17.97 -0.74
CA ILE A 114 10.73 -18.74 -1.62
C ILE A 114 9.40 -19.04 -0.90
N LEU A 115 9.47 -19.54 0.33
CA LEU A 115 8.26 -19.81 1.11
C LEU A 115 7.48 -18.53 1.43
N PHE A 116 8.15 -17.41 1.66
CA PHE A 116 7.53 -16.11 1.83
C PHE A 116 6.74 -15.68 0.59
N ILE A 117 7.31 -15.85 -0.61
CA ILE A 117 6.62 -15.62 -1.88
C ILE A 117 5.38 -16.51 -1.99
N VAL A 118 5.52 -17.81 -1.69
CA VAL A 118 4.40 -18.77 -1.72
C VAL A 118 3.29 -18.33 -0.75
N CYS A 119 3.64 -17.88 0.46
CA CYS A 119 2.67 -17.37 1.43
C CYS A 119 1.92 -16.13 0.91
N MET A 120 2.61 -15.18 0.27
CA MET A 120 1.98 -14.00 -0.34
C MET A 120 1.01 -14.39 -1.46
N GLN A 121 1.41 -15.32 -2.35
CA GLN A 121 0.55 -15.78 -3.44
C GLN A 121 -0.66 -16.57 -2.93
N SER A 122 -0.46 -17.46 -1.96
CA SER A 122 -1.55 -18.18 -1.29
C SER A 122 -2.56 -17.22 -0.65
N ARG A 123 -2.10 -16.12 -0.06
CA ARG A 123 -2.99 -15.07 0.43
C ARG A 123 -3.79 -14.39 -0.68
N LEU A 124 -3.19 -14.08 -1.83
CA LEU A 124 -3.91 -13.51 -2.97
C LEU A 124 -5.00 -14.47 -3.48
N LEU A 125 -4.69 -15.77 -3.51
CA LEU A 125 -5.67 -16.82 -3.84
C LEU A 125 -6.79 -16.91 -2.81
N CYS A 126 -6.50 -16.82 -1.52
CA CYS A 126 -7.52 -16.78 -0.47
C CYS A 126 -8.50 -15.62 -0.69
N ASN A 127 -8.00 -14.41 -0.98
CA ASN A 127 -8.84 -13.24 -1.25
C ASN A 127 -9.72 -13.43 -2.50
N LEU A 128 -9.23 -14.16 -3.51
CA LEU A 128 -9.99 -14.48 -4.70
C LEU A 128 -11.12 -15.48 -4.36
N PHE A 129 -10.79 -16.57 -3.67
CA PHE A 129 -11.75 -17.63 -3.35
C PHE A 129 -12.81 -17.20 -2.33
N ASP A 130 -12.43 -16.42 -1.31
CA ASP A 130 -13.38 -15.82 -0.36
C ASP A 130 -14.45 -15.00 -1.10
N GLY A 131 -14.04 -14.11 -2.00
CA GLY A 131 -14.96 -13.33 -2.83
C GLY A 131 -15.83 -14.17 -3.77
N MET A 132 -15.31 -15.27 -4.31
CA MET A 132 -16.08 -16.17 -5.19
C MET A 132 -17.08 -17.05 -4.41
N VAL A 133 -16.65 -17.64 -3.29
CA VAL A 133 -17.49 -18.49 -2.44
C VAL A 133 -18.60 -17.69 -1.79
N ALA A 134 -18.37 -16.41 -1.44
CA ALA A 134 -19.43 -15.53 -0.95
C ALA A 134 -20.56 -15.33 -1.98
N ILE A 135 -20.23 -15.36 -3.26
CA ILE A 135 -21.18 -15.10 -4.36
C ILE A 135 -21.85 -16.40 -4.81
N GLU A 136 -21.08 -17.46 -5.03
CA GLU A 136 -21.61 -18.77 -5.44
C GLU A 136 -22.37 -19.48 -4.31
N GLY A 137 -21.94 -19.30 -3.06
CA GLY A 137 -22.58 -19.91 -1.90
C GLY A 137 -23.81 -19.15 -1.39
N GLY A 138 -24.20 -18.02 -2.01
CA GLY A 138 -25.32 -17.19 -1.55
C GLY A 138 -25.12 -16.54 -0.17
N LYS A 139 -23.92 -16.64 0.41
CA LYS A 139 -23.58 -16.14 1.76
C LYS A 139 -23.13 -14.68 1.74
N LYS A 140 -23.70 -13.86 0.85
CA LYS A 140 -23.50 -12.40 0.89
C LYS A 140 -24.11 -11.86 2.19
N SER A 141 -23.27 -11.43 3.10
CA SER A 141 -23.65 -10.79 4.36
C SER A 141 -23.25 -9.32 4.30
N ALA A 142 -24.09 -8.41 4.80
CA ALA A 142 -23.72 -7.01 4.99
C ALA A 142 -22.49 -6.83 5.90
N ASN A 143 -22.24 -7.79 6.79
CA ASN A 143 -21.04 -7.83 7.64
C ASN A 143 -19.86 -8.57 6.98
N GLY A 144 -20.07 -9.25 5.84
CA GLY A 144 -19.03 -10.00 5.13
C GLY A 144 -17.89 -9.12 4.65
N ASP A 145 -18.19 -7.91 4.19
CA ASP A 145 -17.17 -6.94 3.75
C ASP A 145 -16.27 -6.50 4.91
N LEU A 146 -16.84 -6.34 6.12
CA LEU A 146 -16.07 -6.01 7.33
C LEU A 146 -15.17 -7.16 7.78
N TYR A 147 -15.71 -8.39 7.79
CA TYR A 147 -14.96 -9.60 8.19
C TYR A 147 -13.87 -9.98 7.18
N ASN A 148 -13.95 -9.53 5.93
CA ASN A 148 -12.92 -9.75 4.92
C ASN A 148 -11.88 -8.62 4.89
N ASP A 149 -12.29 -7.40 5.17
CA ASP A 149 -11.38 -6.24 5.16
C ASP A 149 -10.39 -6.21 6.32
N MET A 150 -10.79 -6.67 7.51
CA MET A 150 -9.97 -6.60 8.72
C MET A 150 -8.80 -7.60 8.71
N PRO A 151 -9.00 -8.91 8.43
CA PRO A 151 -7.91 -9.88 8.31
C PRO A 151 -6.90 -9.47 7.25
N ASP A 152 -7.40 -8.83 6.19
CA ASP A 152 -6.56 -8.28 5.14
C ASP A 152 -5.58 -7.22 5.62
N ARG A 153 -5.96 -6.38 6.59
CA ARG A 153 -5.08 -5.35 7.14
C ARG A 153 -3.96 -5.97 7.96
N PHE A 154 -4.31 -6.94 8.82
CA PHE A 154 -3.33 -7.65 9.62
C PHE A 154 -2.33 -8.37 8.73
N ALA A 155 -2.82 -9.07 7.71
CA ALA A 155 -1.96 -9.78 6.79
C ALA A 155 -1.07 -8.84 5.96
N ASP A 156 -1.57 -7.70 5.48
CA ASP A 156 -0.73 -6.69 4.80
C ASP A 156 0.41 -6.20 5.72
N ALA A 157 0.12 -5.90 7.00
CA ALA A 157 1.14 -5.49 7.97
C ALA A 157 2.15 -6.60 8.25
N LEU A 158 1.68 -7.85 8.46
CA LEU A 158 2.52 -9.02 8.69
C LEU A 158 3.43 -9.35 7.50
N PHE A 159 3.05 -8.98 6.28
CA PHE A 159 3.92 -9.13 5.11
C PHE A 159 4.91 -7.96 4.94
N ILE A 160 4.54 -6.73 5.32
CA ILE A 160 5.38 -5.53 5.07
C ILE A 160 6.42 -5.30 6.17
N ILE A 161 6.03 -5.40 7.43
CA ILE A 161 6.89 -5.14 8.59
C ILE A 161 8.19 -5.97 8.57
N PRO A 162 8.16 -7.31 8.41
CA PRO A 162 9.39 -8.12 8.39
C PRO A 162 10.37 -7.72 7.28
N VAL A 163 9.90 -7.16 6.16
CA VAL A 163 10.77 -6.66 5.07
C VAL A 163 11.65 -5.51 5.57
N GLY A 164 11.13 -4.67 6.48
CA GLY A 164 11.90 -3.61 7.12
C GLY A 164 13.03 -4.15 7.98
N TYR A 165 12.78 -5.25 8.71
CA TYR A 165 13.80 -5.92 9.51
C TYR A 165 14.89 -6.58 8.64
N ILE A 166 14.54 -7.13 7.47
CA ILE A 166 15.52 -7.64 6.49
C ILE A 166 16.39 -6.50 5.94
N ALA A 167 15.77 -5.39 5.53
CA ALA A 167 16.48 -4.23 5.00
C ALA A 167 17.47 -3.66 6.03
N GLY A 168 17.09 -3.64 7.31
CA GLY A 168 17.90 -3.10 8.40
C GLY A 168 18.09 -1.58 8.29
N GLY A 169 18.76 -0.99 9.29
CA GLY A 169 18.92 0.47 9.38
C GLY A 169 17.57 1.18 9.26
N PHE A 170 17.51 2.22 8.42
CA PHE A 170 16.28 2.99 8.15
C PHE A 170 15.14 2.17 7.50
N GLY A 171 15.42 0.94 7.07
CA GLY A 171 14.42 0.02 6.55
C GLY A 171 13.35 -0.37 7.58
N ILE A 172 13.69 -0.41 8.86
CA ILE A 172 12.76 -0.78 9.94
C ILE A 172 11.63 0.25 10.03
N GLU A 173 11.98 1.52 10.12
CA GLU A 173 11.05 2.65 10.17
C GLU A 173 10.20 2.72 8.90
N LEU A 174 10.81 2.48 7.73
CA LEU A 174 10.09 2.42 6.46
C LEU A 174 9.10 1.24 6.39
N GLY A 175 9.40 0.10 7.00
CA GLY A 175 8.50 -1.05 7.10
C GLY A 175 7.27 -0.73 7.94
N TRP A 176 7.47 -0.15 9.12
CA TRP A 176 6.38 0.29 9.99
C TRP A 176 5.54 1.42 9.37
N LEU A 177 6.20 2.39 8.73
CA LEU A 177 5.52 3.46 8.00
C LEU A 177 4.67 2.90 6.85
N ALA A 178 5.21 1.96 6.06
CA ALA A 178 4.47 1.33 4.98
C ALA A 178 3.26 0.54 5.50
N ALA A 179 3.38 -0.17 6.61
CA ALA A 179 2.26 -0.87 7.22
C ALA A 179 1.16 0.10 7.68
N LEU A 180 1.54 1.19 8.37
CA LEU A 180 0.60 2.24 8.79
C LEU A 180 -0.11 2.87 7.59
N LEU A 181 0.65 3.28 6.56
CA LEU A 181 0.10 3.86 5.34
C LEU A 181 -0.81 2.88 4.59
N ALA A 182 -0.48 1.58 4.56
CA ALA A 182 -1.32 0.56 3.95
C ALA A 182 -2.67 0.44 4.67
N VAL A 183 -2.69 0.47 6.00
CA VAL A 183 -3.94 0.53 6.80
C VAL A 183 -4.70 1.82 6.50
N MET A 184 -4.02 2.97 6.47
CA MET A 184 -4.63 4.27 6.14
C MET A 184 -5.29 4.28 4.76
N THR A 185 -4.73 3.60 3.75
CA THR A 185 -5.37 3.52 2.43
C THR A 185 -6.75 2.87 2.52
N ALA A 186 -6.92 1.83 3.33
CA ALA A 186 -8.21 1.19 3.54
C ALA A 186 -9.17 2.08 4.33
N TYR A 187 -8.66 2.78 5.36
CA TYR A 187 -9.46 3.73 6.13
C TYR A 187 -10.05 4.85 5.26
N PHE A 188 -9.25 5.44 4.36
CA PHE A 188 -9.72 6.47 3.42
C PHE A 188 -10.78 5.93 2.45
N ARG A 189 -10.66 4.66 2.03
CA ARG A 189 -11.70 4.01 1.21
C ARG A 189 -13.02 3.89 1.98
N TRP A 190 -12.96 3.56 3.27
CA TRP A 190 -14.15 3.45 4.12
C TRP A 190 -14.82 4.80 4.38
N ILE A 191 -14.04 5.85 4.66
CA ILE A 191 -14.57 7.23 4.76
C ILE A 191 -15.21 7.65 3.44
N GLY A 192 -14.56 7.37 2.31
CA GLY A 192 -15.10 7.67 0.98
C GLY A 192 -16.44 6.97 0.75
N ALA A 193 -16.53 5.68 1.03
CA ALA A 193 -17.78 4.94 0.91
C ALA A 193 -18.89 5.47 1.83
N TYR A 194 -18.55 5.83 3.07
CA TYR A 194 -19.52 6.41 4.00
C TYR A 194 -20.06 7.77 3.50
N LYS A 195 -19.20 8.61 2.90
CA LYS A 195 -19.57 9.96 2.46
C LYS A 195 -20.20 10.04 1.07
N THR A 196 -19.83 9.14 0.16
CA THR A 196 -20.17 9.26 -1.28
C THR A 196 -20.95 8.06 -1.80
N HIS A 197 -21.24 7.09 -0.93
CA HIS A 197 -21.84 5.79 -1.28
C HIS A 197 -21.07 4.99 -2.35
N GLN A 198 -19.84 5.40 -2.70
CA GLN A 198 -18.99 4.76 -3.71
C GLN A 198 -17.66 4.30 -3.10
N HIS A 199 -17.24 3.08 -3.46
CA HIS A 199 -15.93 2.56 -3.08
C HIS A 199 -14.85 2.93 -4.10
N PHE A 200 -14.01 3.92 -3.77
CA PHE A 200 -12.86 4.26 -4.61
C PHE A 200 -11.71 3.27 -4.40
N PHE A 201 -11.61 2.27 -5.28
CA PHE A 201 -10.48 1.31 -5.29
C PHE A 201 -9.22 1.87 -5.93
N ASN A 202 -9.30 3.02 -6.60
CA ASN A 202 -8.24 3.58 -7.44
C ASN A 202 -7.06 4.20 -6.67
N GLY A 203 -5.87 4.05 -7.25
CA GLY A 203 -4.58 4.57 -6.77
C GLY A 203 -3.40 3.81 -7.41
N PRO A 204 -2.22 4.44 -7.57
CA PRO A 204 -1.05 3.84 -8.21
C PRO A 204 -0.39 2.70 -7.42
N MET A 205 -0.75 2.53 -6.13
CA MET A 205 -0.27 1.47 -5.27
C MET A 205 -1.45 0.81 -4.55
N ALA A 206 -2.35 0.24 -5.35
CA ALA A 206 -3.48 -0.52 -4.83
C ALA A 206 -2.99 -1.81 -4.16
N LYS A 207 -3.90 -2.53 -3.49
CA LYS A 207 -3.57 -3.75 -2.72
C LYS A 207 -2.80 -4.79 -3.54
N GLN A 208 -3.22 -5.03 -4.77
CA GLN A 208 -2.58 -6.01 -5.67
C GLN A 208 -1.21 -5.55 -6.15
N ASP A 209 -1.05 -4.25 -6.45
CA ASP A 209 0.23 -3.68 -6.90
C ASP A 209 1.31 -3.79 -5.82
N ARG A 210 0.94 -3.58 -4.55
CA ARG A 210 1.86 -3.78 -3.40
C ARG A 210 2.36 -5.21 -3.31
N MET A 211 1.45 -6.17 -3.42
CA MET A 211 1.78 -7.59 -3.28
C MET A 211 2.59 -8.09 -4.48
N ALA A 212 2.31 -7.58 -5.69
CA ALA A 212 3.10 -7.86 -6.88
C ALA A 212 4.52 -7.30 -6.76
N LEU A 213 4.67 -6.05 -6.31
CA LEU A 213 5.97 -5.42 -6.10
C LEU A 213 6.80 -6.17 -5.04
N LEU A 214 6.19 -6.53 -3.90
CA LEU A 214 6.87 -7.34 -2.88
C LEU A 214 7.28 -8.71 -3.41
N THR A 215 6.40 -9.38 -4.18
CA THR A 215 6.74 -10.66 -4.80
C THR A 215 7.95 -10.53 -5.72
N LEU A 216 7.94 -9.54 -6.62
CA LEU A 216 9.07 -9.27 -7.51
C LEU A 216 10.35 -8.94 -6.72
N ALA A 217 10.23 -8.10 -5.69
CA ALA A 217 11.35 -7.74 -4.84
C ALA A 217 11.97 -8.96 -4.17
N PHE A 218 11.17 -9.93 -3.69
CA PHE A 218 11.69 -11.15 -3.08
C PHE A 218 12.25 -12.15 -4.10
N VAL A 219 11.73 -12.18 -5.33
CA VAL A 219 12.34 -12.95 -6.43
C VAL A 219 13.75 -12.40 -6.72
N VAL A 220 13.86 -11.08 -6.88
CA VAL A 220 15.14 -10.41 -7.10
C VAL A 220 16.06 -10.59 -5.88
N ALA A 221 15.54 -10.39 -4.66
CA ALA A 221 16.30 -10.55 -3.43
C ALA A 221 16.90 -11.95 -3.35
N THR A 222 16.12 -13.00 -3.65
CA THR A 222 16.57 -14.41 -3.69
C THR A 222 17.72 -14.61 -4.66
N CYS A 223 17.62 -14.07 -5.88
CA CYS A 223 18.71 -14.14 -6.87
C CYS A 223 19.97 -13.39 -6.41
N THR A 224 19.81 -12.33 -5.63
CA THR A 224 20.91 -11.48 -5.16
C THR A 224 21.51 -11.88 -3.81
N ILE A 225 21.01 -12.93 -3.15
CA ILE A 225 21.54 -13.38 -1.83
C ILE A 225 23.05 -13.64 -1.92
N HIS A 226 23.52 -14.36 -2.94
CA HIS A 226 24.95 -14.65 -3.15
C HIS A 226 25.81 -13.38 -3.28
N ALA A 227 25.24 -12.30 -3.81
CA ALA A 227 25.91 -11.02 -4.01
C ALA A 227 25.77 -10.07 -2.81
N GLY A 228 24.98 -10.43 -1.78
CA GLY A 228 24.76 -9.62 -0.58
C GLY A 228 23.88 -8.38 -0.78
N TYR A 229 23.17 -8.27 -1.92
CA TYR A 229 22.30 -7.12 -2.21
C TYR A 229 20.85 -7.29 -1.75
N ASP A 230 20.50 -8.40 -1.09
CA ASP A 230 19.13 -8.70 -0.64
C ASP A 230 18.55 -7.57 0.23
N ARG A 231 19.35 -7.04 1.16
CA ARG A 231 18.97 -5.92 2.02
C ARG A 231 18.64 -4.65 1.23
N MET A 232 19.47 -4.33 0.23
CA MET A 232 19.30 -3.15 -0.61
C MET A 232 18.05 -3.26 -1.49
N VAL A 233 17.78 -4.45 -2.03
CA VAL A 233 16.54 -4.73 -2.77
C VAL A 233 15.31 -4.51 -1.90
N CYS A 234 15.30 -5.03 -0.66
CA CYS A 234 14.22 -4.81 0.29
C CYS A 234 14.05 -3.32 0.64
N LEU A 235 15.15 -2.58 0.84
CA LEU A 235 15.11 -1.15 1.13
C LEU A 235 14.49 -0.36 -0.03
N ILE A 236 14.95 -0.60 -1.27
CA ILE A 236 14.40 0.05 -2.47
C ILE A 236 12.91 -0.27 -2.62
N ALA A 237 12.52 -1.52 -2.43
CA ALA A 237 11.12 -1.93 -2.49
C ALA A 237 10.26 -1.16 -1.47
N LEU A 238 10.72 -1.02 -0.22
CA LEU A 238 10.02 -0.26 0.81
C LEU A 238 9.90 1.22 0.48
N ILE A 239 10.93 1.84 -0.11
CA ILE A 239 10.86 3.24 -0.56
C ILE A 239 9.76 3.38 -1.64
N ILE A 240 9.76 2.51 -2.64
CA ILE A 240 8.76 2.52 -3.72
C ILE A 240 7.35 2.31 -3.15
N ILE A 241 7.18 1.38 -2.19
CA ILE A 241 5.90 1.13 -1.51
C ILE A 241 5.41 2.38 -0.77
N ASN A 242 6.25 3.00 0.03
CA ASN A 242 5.88 4.20 0.79
C ASN A 242 5.47 5.35 -0.14
N VAL A 243 6.26 5.63 -1.18
CA VAL A 243 5.94 6.68 -2.17
C VAL A 243 4.61 6.38 -2.88
N GLY A 244 4.41 5.13 -3.32
CA GLY A 244 3.17 4.71 -3.97
C GLY A 244 1.95 4.80 -3.04
N LEU A 245 2.10 4.45 -1.77
CA LEU A 245 1.06 4.54 -0.75
C LEU A 245 0.65 6.00 -0.48
N VAL A 246 1.62 6.90 -0.33
CA VAL A 246 1.35 8.34 -0.18
C VAL A 246 0.62 8.88 -1.41
N ALA A 247 1.09 8.56 -2.61
CA ALA A 247 0.42 8.96 -3.86
C ALA A 247 -1.03 8.43 -3.92
N THR A 248 -1.27 7.21 -3.44
CA THR A 248 -2.61 6.60 -3.35
C THR A 248 -3.52 7.34 -2.36
N LEU A 249 -3.00 7.73 -1.19
CA LEU A 249 -3.76 8.51 -0.21
C LEU A 249 -4.16 9.88 -0.76
N ILE A 250 -3.21 10.59 -1.39
CA ILE A 250 -3.46 11.89 -2.02
C ILE A 250 -4.52 11.76 -3.10
N HIS A 251 -4.40 10.76 -3.98
CA HIS A 251 -5.36 10.51 -5.05
C HIS A 251 -6.77 10.23 -4.51
N ARG A 252 -6.91 9.42 -3.46
CA ARG A 252 -8.21 9.13 -2.83
C ARG A 252 -8.80 10.35 -2.13
N LEU A 253 -7.97 11.14 -1.45
CA LEU A 253 -8.41 12.39 -0.81
C LEU A 253 -8.94 13.39 -1.83
N TYR A 254 -8.22 13.55 -2.94
CA TYR A 254 -8.63 14.40 -4.06
C TYR A 254 -10.00 13.96 -4.61
N LEU A 255 -10.19 12.67 -4.86
CA LEU A 255 -11.47 12.14 -5.34
C LEU A 255 -12.63 12.42 -4.37
N MET A 256 -12.44 12.14 -3.08
CA MET A 256 -13.48 12.39 -2.07
C MET A 256 -13.88 13.88 -1.99
N SER A 257 -12.92 14.79 -2.15
CA SER A 257 -13.19 16.23 -2.10
C SER A 257 -13.99 16.73 -3.31
N HIS A 258 -13.75 16.16 -4.50
CA HIS A 258 -14.42 16.58 -5.72
C HIS A 258 -15.85 16.02 -5.85
N THR A 259 -16.10 14.79 -5.40
CA THR A 259 -17.46 14.23 -5.39
C THR A 259 -18.37 14.96 -4.40
N THR A 260 -17.89 15.24 -3.19
CA THR A 260 -18.67 15.98 -2.18
C THR A 260 -19.09 17.37 -2.68
N ASN A 261 -18.21 18.08 -3.41
CA ASN A 261 -18.52 19.41 -3.95
C ASN A 261 -19.53 19.41 -5.10
N ASN A 262 -19.70 18.28 -5.80
CA ASN A 262 -20.67 18.16 -6.89
C ASN A 262 -22.07 17.80 -6.39
N GLU A 263 -22.21 17.18 -5.22
CA GLU A 263 -23.53 16.86 -4.62
C GLU A 263 -24.15 18.05 -3.88
N ILE A 264 -23.37 19.09 -3.58
CA ILE A 264 -23.84 20.31 -2.89
C ILE A 264 -24.31 21.40 -3.89
N LYS A 265 -24.19 21.15 -5.20
CA LYS A 265 -24.67 22.06 -6.27
C LYS A 265 -25.97 21.56 -6.88
#